data_AF-A0A5B2UZU7-F1
#
_entry.id   AF-A0A5B2UZU7-F1
#
_cell.length_a   1.000
_cell.length_b   1.000
_cell.length_c   1.000
_cell.angle_alpha   90.00
_cell.angle_beta   90.00
_cell.angle_gamma   90.00
#
_symmetry.space_group_name_H-M   'P 1'
#
loop_
_entity.id
_entity.type
_entity.pdbx_description
1 polymer ?
#
loop_
_entity_poly.entity_id
_entity_poly.type
_entity_poly.pdbx_seq_one_letter_code
_entity_poly.pdbx_strand_id
1 'polypeptide(L)'
;MAKVACFVGASTTEGMGDPEGLGWAGRLRRIEAQAGRPFLAYNLGVRGHSTGMIAGRWRRECAARLPDTADGLLVMSFGNNDAAALPDGTLRTPLDETLRNAEAVIAEAAAWRPTLWIGPTAVDEARMPVHSRLLGVDLSYDNRRLAEMSAAFAGIAGRLGVPYLDFHARLATDADWMAAVGRSDGLHPDGSGYDAAARHVAAWPSWQAALQA
;
A
#
# COMPACT_ATOMS: atom_id res chain seq x y z
N MET A 1 16.80 18.51 -8.03
CA MET A 1 15.92 17.99 -9.10
C MET A 1 14.56 17.69 -8.48
N ALA A 2 13.48 17.54 -9.25
CA ALA A 2 12.20 17.12 -8.66
C ALA A 2 12.27 15.64 -8.24
N LYS A 3 11.79 15.32 -7.04
CA LYS A 3 11.66 13.94 -6.55
C LYS A 3 10.75 13.13 -7.49
N VAL A 4 11.12 11.90 -7.80
CA VAL A 4 10.32 10.97 -8.61
C VAL A 4 9.95 9.75 -7.75
N ALA A 5 8.68 9.61 -7.40
CA ALA A 5 8.19 8.52 -6.56
C ALA A 5 7.48 7.45 -7.38
N CYS A 6 7.86 6.19 -7.18
CA CYS A 6 7.12 5.02 -7.68
C CYS A 6 6.31 4.41 -6.53
N PHE A 7 4.98 4.40 -6.67
CA PHE A 7 4.06 3.79 -5.72
C PHE A 7 3.74 2.37 -6.16
N VAL A 8 4.37 1.38 -5.54
CA VAL A 8 4.22 -0.02 -5.89
C VAL A 8 3.24 -0.68 -4.93
N GLY A 9 2.21 -1.34 -5.45
CA GLY A 9 1.27 -2.06 -4.61
C GLY A 9 0.16 -2.75 -5.36
N ALA A 10 -1.01 -2.81 -4.73
CA ALA A 10 -2.18 -3.49 -5.26
C ALA A 10 -3.32 -2.52 -5.63
N SER A 11 -4.57 -2.94 -5.51
CA SER A 11 -5.77 -2.16 -5.85
C SER A 11 -5.94 -0.89 -5.00
N THR A 12 -5.56 -0.91 -3.73
CA THR A 12 -5.59 0.29 -2.88
C THR A 12 -4.57 1.34 -3.32
N THR A 13 -3.40 0.92 -3.81
CA THR A 13 -2.41 1.82 -4.44
C THR A 13 -2.90 2.34 -5.77
N GLU A 14 -3.49 1.48 -6.61
CA GLU A 14 -4.11 1.88 -7.89
C GLU A 14 -5.20 2.93 -7.67
N GLY A 15 -5.97 2.83 -6.57
CA GLY A 15 -7.10 3.71 -6.27
C GLY A 15 -8.46 3.09 -6.64
N MET A 16 -8.58 1.76 -6.66
CA MET A 16 -9.84 1.09 -6.93
C MET A 16 -10.95 1.58 -5.98
N GLY A 17 -12.15 1.80 -6.48
CA GLY A 17 -13.27 2.36 -5.71
C GLY A 17 -13.37 3.89 -5.76
N ASP A 18 -12.31 4.58 -6.19
CA ASP A 18 -12.31 6.04 -6.34
C ASP A 18 -12.89 6.46 -7.70
N PRO A 19 -14.05 7.16 -7.76
CA PRO A 19 -14.61 7.64 -9.01
C PRO A 19 -13.76 8.74 -9.67
N GLU A 20 -12.89 9.42 -8.92
CA GLU A 20 -11.99 10.45 -9.44
C GLU A 20 -10.70 9.86 -10.04
N GLY A 21 -10.44 8.56 -9.84
CA GLY A 21 -9.25 7.88 -10.37
C GLY A 21 -7.91 8.38 -9.82
N LEU A 22 -7.89 9.03 -8.65
CA LEU A 22 -6.69 9.55 -8.01
C LEU A 22 -6.08 8.57 -7.00
N GLY A 23 -6.92 7.81 -6.30
CA GLY A 23 -6.50 7.03 -5.13
C GLY A 23 -5.83 7.89 -4.06
N TRP A 24 -5.10 7.28 -3.13
CA TRP A 24 -4.34 8.03 -2.12
C TRP A 24 -3.04 8.63 -2.69
N ALA A 25 -2.39 7.99 -3.66
CA ALA A 25 -1.14 8.48 -4.24
C ALA A 25 -1.34 9.80 -5.03
N GLY A 26 -2.44 9.89 -5.82
CA GLY A 26 -2.80 11.13 -6.51
C GLY A 26 -3.21 12.24 -5.55
N ARG A 27 -3.95 11.92 -4.48
CA ARG A 27 -4.32 12.86 -3.42
C ARG A 27 -3.13 13.34 -2.61
N LEU A 28 -2.16 12.46 -2.31
CA LEU A 28 -0.89 12.83 -1.69
C LEU A 28 -0.12 13.83 -2.55
N ARG A 29 -0.03 13.57 -3.86
CA ARG A 29 0.57 14.52 -4.81
C ARG A 29 -0.13 15.88 -4.79
N ARG A 30 -1.46 15.90 -4.72
CA ARG A 30 -2.25 17.13 -4.59
C ARG A 30 -1.91 17.89 -3.29
N ILE A 31 -1.89 17.19 -2.15
CA ILE A 31 -1.54 17.77 -0.84
C ILE A 31 -0.15 18.40 -0.88
N GLU A 32 0.86 17.68 -1.36
CA GLU A 32 2.24 18.18 -1.39
C GLU A 32 2.42 19.34 -2.37
N ALA A 33 1.77 19.30 -3.55
CA ALA A 33 1.80 20.41 -4.49
C ALA A 33 1.18 21.69 -3.90
N GLN A 34 0.06 21.59 -3.19
CA GLN A 34 -0.57 22.71 -2.49
C GLN A 34 0.31 23.25 -1.35
N ALA A 35 1.13 22.39 -0.75
CA ALA A 35 2.11 22.75 0.27
C ALA A 35 3.46 23.26 -0.31
N GLY A 36 3.55 23.49 -1.62
CA GLY A 36 4.75 24.00 -2.28
C GLY A 36 5.88 23.00 -2.46
N ARG A 37 5.61 21.69 -2.32
CA ARG A 37 6.58 20.60 -2.43
C ARG A 37 6.19 19.58 -3.53
N PRO A 38 6.02 20.01 -4.79
CA PRO A 38 5.57 19.11 -5.84
C PRO A 38 6.60 17.99 -6.12
N PHE A 39 6.10 16.81 -6.46
CA PHE A 39 6.90 15.67 -6.94
C PHE A 39 6.24 14.98 -8.14
N LEU A 40 7.03 14.18 -8.86
CA LEU A 40 6.58 13.34 -9.96
C LEU A 40 6.17 11.97 -9.43
N ALA A 41 4.99 11.49 -9.81
CA ALA A 41 4.43 10.25 -9.29
C ALA A 41 4.16 9.25 -10.42
N TYR A 42 4.61 8.01 -10.22
CA TYR A 42 4.17 6.86 -11.00
C TYR A 42 3.38 5.91 -10.11
N ASN A 43 2.09 5.75 -10.42
CA ASN A 43 1.27 4.73 -9.79
C ASN A 43 1.52 3.37 -10.46
N LEU A 44 1.98 2.39 -9.68
CA LEU A 44 2.28 1.03 -10.10
C LEU A 44 1.45 0.02 -9.28
N GLY A 45 0.24 0.42 -8.86
CA GLY A 45 -0.75 -0.48 -8.26
C GLY A 45 -1.35 -1.43 -9.29
N VAL A 46 -1.44 -2.73 -8.95
CA VAL A 46 -2.12 -3.73 -9.81
C VAL A 46 -3.09 -4.57 -8.98
N ARG A 47 -4.36 -4.59 -9.39
CA ARG A 47 -5.45 -5.26 -8.68
C ARG A 47 -5.12 -6.71 -8.37
N GLY A 48 -5.43 -7.13 -7.14
CA GLY A 48 -5.25 -8.52 -6.72
C GLY A 48 -3.79 -8.98 -6.61
N HIS A 49 -2.76 -8.14 -6.77
CA HIS A 49 -1.38 -8.63 -6.58
C HIS A 49 -1.06 -8.90 -5.10
N SER A 50 -0.52 -10.08 -4.81
CA SER A 50 0.09 -10.45 -3.53
C SER A 50 1.56 -10.01 -3.47
N THR A 51 2.22 -10.19 -2.32
CA THR A 51 3.66 -9.93 -2.16
C THR A 51 4.51 -10.66 -3.21
N GLY A 52 4.24 -11.94 -3.48
CA GLY A 52 4.97 -12.72 -4.48
C GLY A 52 4.79 -12.20 -5.91
N MET A 53 3.58 -11.76 -6.27
CA MET A 53 3.32 -11.15 -7.58
C MET A 53 4.00 -9.78 -7.72
N ILE A 54 4.10 -9.02 -6.63
CA ILE A 54 4.83 -7.74 -6.60
C ILE A 54 6.34 -7.99 -6.73
N ALA A 55 6.87 -9.00 -6.03
CA ALA A 55 8.27 -9.41 -6.11
C ALA A 55 8.71 -9.66 -7.55
N GLY A 56 7.86 -10.29 -8.37
CA GLY A 56 8.16 -10.59 -9.77
C GLY A 56 8.18 -9.39 -10.74
N ARG A 57 7.74 -8.19 -10.34
CA ARG A 57 7.60 -7.04 -11.28
C ARG A 57 8.24 -5.74 -10.82
N TRP A 58 8.27 -5.47 -9.52
CA TRP A 58 8.53 -4.12 -8.99
C TRP A 58 9.83 -3.52 -9.52
N ARG A 59 10.92 -4.30 -9.50
CA ARG A 59 12.28 -3.82 -9.83
C ARG A 59 12.35 -3.32 -11.27
N ARG A 60 11.81 -4.10 -12.21
CA ARG A 60 11.85 -3.80 -13.65
C ARG A 60 10.97 -2.59 -13.99
N GLU A 61 9.80 -2.49 -13.37
CA GLU A 61 8.88 -1.38 -13.60
C GLU A 61 9.41 -0.05 -13.06
N CYS A 62 10.00 -0.08 -11.86
CA CYS A 62 10.62 1.09 -11.25
C CYS A 62 11.91 1.50 -11.98
N ALA A 63 12.75 0.55 -12.42
CA ALA A 63 13.97 0.86 -13.17
C ALA A 63 13.68 1.62 -14.47
N ALA A 64 12.56 1.30 -15.15
CA ALA A 64 12.13 2.01 -16.35
C ALA A 64 11.68 3.47 -16.09
N ARG A 65 11.47 3.86 -14.83
CA ARG A 65 10.94 5.17 -14.40
C ARG A 65 11.93 5.98 -13.58
N LEU A 66 12.90 5.30 -12.97
CA LEU A 66 13.92 5.87 -12.09
C LEU A 66 15.32 5.65 -12.70
N PRO A 67 15.65 6.34 -13.82
CA PRO A 67 17.00 6.32 -14.36
C PRO A 67 18.00 6.83 -13.31
N ASP A 68 19.29 6.56 -13.49
CA ASP A 68 20.32 6.88 -12.48
C ASP A 68 20.43 8.38 -12.16
N THR A 69 20.00 9.24 -13.09
CA THR A 69 19.92 10.69 -12.92
C THR A 69 18.71 11.15 -12.11
N ALA A 70 17.71 10.30 -11.89
CA ALA A 70 16.53 10.64 -11.14
C ALA A 70 16.78 10.59 -9.63
N ASP A 71 16.30 11.61 -8.94
CA ASP A 71 16.14 11.58 -7.49
C ASP A 71 14.92 10.71 -7.14
N GLY A 72 15.15 9.40 -7.09
CA GLY A 72 14.11 8.38 -7.04
C GLY A 72 13.75 7.93 -5.63
N LEU A 73 12.44 7.79 -5.37
CA LEU A 73 11.87 7.26 -4.13
C LEU A 73 10.97 6.06 -4.44
N LEU A 74 11.08 5.00 -3.65
CA LEU A 74 10.17 3.86 -3.69
C LEU A 74 9.18 3.96 -2.53
N VAL A 75 7.90 3.81 -2.83
CA VAL A 75 6.83 3.71 -1.83
C VAL A 75 6.11 2.39 -2.04
N MET A 76 6.36 1.44 -1.14
CA MET A 76 5.87 0.06 -1.23
C MET A 76 4.63 -0.08 -0.35
N SER A 77 3.51 -0.59 -0.89
CA SER A 77 2.28 -0.79 -0.13
C SER A 77 1.56 -2.09 -0.54
N PHE A 78 1.50 -3.07 0.36
CA PHE A 78 0.97 -4.39 0.07
C PHE A 78 0.61 -5.17 1.35
N GLY A 79 -0.03 -6.33 1.18
CA GLY A 79 -0.33 -7.28 2.27
C GLY A 79 -1.79 -7.71 2.35
N ASN A 80 -2.75 -6.83 2.02
CA ASN A 80 -4.18 -7.17 2.11
C ASN A 80 -4.51 -8.47 1.35
N ASN A 81 -4.05 -8.55 0.10
CA ASN A 81 -4.31 -9.68 -0.79
C ASN A 81 -3.74 -11.02 -0.31
N ASP A 82 -2.61 -10.99 0.38
CA ASP A 82 -1.97 -12.17 0.96
C ASP A 82 -2.80 -12.70 2.13
N ALA A 83 -3.33 -11.78 2.95
CA ALA A 83 -4.16 -12.07 4.11
C ALA A 83 -5.60 -12.52 3.76
N ALA A 84 -6.02 -12.47 2.50
CA ALA A 84 -7.36 -12.89 2.09
C ALA A 84 -7.57 -14.40 2.33
N ALA A 85 -8.66 -14.78 2.98
CA ALA A 85 -9.11 -16.17 3.03
C ALA A 85 -9.91 -16.53 1.77
N LEU A 86 -9.62 -17.69 1.21
CA LEU A 86 -10.39 -18.34 0.14
C LEU A 86 -11.63 -19.04 0.72
N PRO A 87 -12.59 -19.48 -0.12
CA PRO A 87 -13.81 -20.15 0.35
C PRO A 87 -13.56 -21.44 1.15
N ASP A 88 -12.42 -22.09 0.96
CA ASP A 88 -12.00 -23.27 1.73
C ASP A 88 -11.33 -22.94 3.08
N GLY A 89 -11.25 -21.65 3.43
CA GLY A 89 -10.65 -21.14 4.66
C GLY A 89 -9.13 -20.98 4.62
N THR A 90 -8.46 -21.42 3.55
CA THR A 90 -7.01 -21.23 3.40
C THR A 90 -6.68 -19.77 3.07
N LEU A 91 -5.46 -19.33 3.42
CA LEU A 91 -4.96 -18.03 3.00
C LEU A 91 -4.55 -18.07 1.54
N ARG A 92 -4.84 -16.99 0.82
CA ARG A 92 -4.38 -16.81 -0.55
C ARG A 92 -2.85 -16.83 -0.67
N THR A 93 -2.14 -16.38 0.36
CA THR A 93 -0.70 -16.59 0.51
C THR A 93 -0.41 -16.93 1.97
N PRO A 94 0.24 -18.07 2.27
CA PRO A 94 0.65 -18.40 3.63
C PRO A 94 1.46 -17.27 4.27
N LEU A 95 1.28 -17.05 5.58
CA LEU A 95 1.92 -15.92 6.28
C LEU A 95 3.45 -16.01 6.20
N ASP A 96 4.03 -17.19 6.37
CA ASP A 96 5.47 -17.40 6.29
C ASP A 96 6.02 -17.05 4.89
N GLU A 97 5.30 -17.40 3.83
CA GLU A 97 5.64 -17.01 2.46
C GLU A 97 5.51 -15.49 2.25
N THR A 98 4.43 -14.90 2.76
CA THR A 98 4.18 -13.46 2.72
C THR A 98 5.33 -12.67 3.36
N LEU A 99 5.78 -13.10 4.55
CA LEU A 99 6.87 -12.46 5.28
C LEU A 99 8.22 -12.63 4.56
N ARG A 100 8.51 -13.82 4.02
CA ARG A 100 9.73 -14.04 3.21
C ARG A 100 9.77 -13.16 1.97
N ASN A 101 8.65 -13.08 1.24
CA ASN A 101 8.55 -12.24 0.04
C ASN A 101 8.70 -10.76 0.39
N ALA A 102 8.03 -10.29 1.44
CA ALA A 102 8.11 -8.91 1.89
C ALA A 102 9.55 -8.54 2.30
N GLU A 103 10.21 -9.38 3.10
CA GLU A 103 11.61 -9.14 3.51
C GLU A 103 12.55 -9.07 2.31
N ALA A 104 12.45 -10.00 1.37
CA ALA A 104 13.29 -10.02 0.18
C ALA A 104 13.09 -8.76 -0.69
N VAL A 105 11.83 -8.39 -0.96
CA VAL A 105 11.48 -7.21 -1.76
C VAL A 105 11.97 -5.93 -1.10
N ILE A 106 11.74 -5.76 0.20
CA ILE A 106 12.11 -4.53 0.91
C ILE A 106 13.62 -4.42 1.09
N ALA A 107 14.33 -5.53 1.33
CA ALA A 107 15.78 -5.54 1.39
C ALA A 107 16.41 -5.15 0.04
N GLU A 108 15.91 -5.71 -1.07
CA GLU A 108 16.38 -5.36 -2.41
C GLU A 108 16.06 -3.89 -2.77
N ALA A 109 14.86 -3.41 -2.43
CA ALA A 109 14.45 -2.02 -2.66
C ALA A 109 15.35 -1.04 -1.90
N ALA A 110 15.57 -1.29 -0.60
CA ALA A 110 16.42 -0.44 0.25
C ALA A 110 17.89 -0.43 -0.17
N ALA A 111 18.38 -1.54 -0.73
CA ALA A 111 19.74 -1.61 -1.28
C ALA A 111 19.90 -0.80 -2.58
N TRP A 112 18.82 -0.49 -3.29
CA TRP A 112 18.86 0.23 -4.56
C TRP A 112 18.50 1.72 -4.45
N ARG A 113 17.43 2.07 -3.74
CA ARG A 113 16.90 3.44 -3.63
C ARG A 113 16.34 3.70 -2.23
N PRO A 114 16.22 4.99 -1.82
CA PRO A 114 15.38 5.37 -0.70
C PRO A 114 14.00 4.71 -0.80
N THR A 115 13.60 4.02 0.27
CA THR A 115 12.39 3.19 0.29
C THR A 115 11.58 3.50 1.53
N LEU A 116 10.28 3.68 1.34
CA LEU A 116 9.27 3.75 2.38
C LEU A 116 8.33 2.56 2.23
N TRP A 117 7.94 1.95 3.35
CA TRP A 117 7.01 0.83 3.36
C TRP A 117 5.75 1.18 4.13
N ILE A 118 4.60 0.93 3.53
CA ILE A 118 3.27 1.15 4.08
C ILE A 118 2.58 -0.20 4.19
N GLY A 119 2.08 -0.51 5.38
CA GLY A 119 1.37 -1.76 5.67
C GLY A 119 0.03 -1.94 4.96
N PRO A 120 -0.66 -3.07 5.22
CA PRO A 120 -2.01 -3.29 4.72
C PRO A 120 -3.01 -2.28 5.31
N THR A 121 -4.14 -2.09 4.64
CA THR A 121 -5.23 -1.21 5.09
C THR A 121 -6.27 -1.96 5.92
N ALA A 122 -7.00 -1.25 6.78
CA ALA A 122 -8.16 -1.80 7.49
C ALA A 122 -9.35 -2.04 6.55
N VAL A 123 -10.19 -3.02 6.88
CA VAL A 123 -11.38 -3.43 6.10
C VAL A 123 -12.65 -3.36 6.94
N ASP A 124 -13.81 -3.28 6.30
CA ASP A 124 -15.10 -3.49 6.95
C ASP A 124 -15.48 -4.98 6.89
N GLU A 125 -15.31 -5.68 8.01
CA GLU A 125 -15.62 -7.11 8.13
C GLU A 125 -17.11 -7.42 7.95
N ALA A 126 -18.00 -6.47 8.25
CA ALA A 126 -19.44 -6.66 8.05
C ALA A 126 -19.84 -6.77 6.57
N ARG A 127 -18.92 -6.42 5.67
CA ARG A 127 -19.09 -6.51 4.21
C ARG A 127 -18.38 -7.71 3.59
N MET A 128 -17.83 -8.60 4.41
CA MET A 128 -17.18 -9.82 3.93
C MET A 128 -18.19 -10.98 3.79
N PRO A 129 -18.00 -11.88 2.80
CA PRO A 129 -16.95 -11.87 1.80
C PRO A 129 -17.17 -10.84 0.67
N VAL A 130 -16.09 -10.41 0.03
CA VAL A 130 -16.14 -9.64 -1.22
C VAL A 130 -15.86 -10.55 -2.42
N HIS A 131 -16.69 -10.46 -3.45
CA HIS A 131 -16.50 -11.24 -4.67
C HIS A 131 -15.38 -10.68 -5.54
N SER A 132 -14.29 -11.43 -5.71
CA SER A 132 -13.19 -11.07 -6.60
C SER A 132 -13.52 -11.42 -8.04
N ARG A 133 -13.87 -10.41 -8.84
CA ARG A 133 -14.10 -10.60 -10.29
C ARG A 133 -12.87 -11.11 -11.04
N LEU A 134 -11.67 -10.83 -10.55
CA LEU A 134 -10.42 -11.27 -11.16
C LEU A 134 -10.20 -12.77 -10.98
N LEU A 135 -10.53 -13.28 -9.79
CA LEU A 135 -10.30 -14.68 -9.43
C LEU A 135 -11.55 -15.56 -9.59
N GLY A 136 -12.72 -14.95 -9.75
CA GLY A 136 -14.01 -15.66 -9.80
C GLY A 136 -14.39 -16.31 -8.47
N VAL A 137 -13.83 -15.85 -7.35
CA VAL A 137 -14.07 -16.42 -6.01
C VAL A 137 -14.33 -15.33 -4.98
N ASP A 138 -15.03 -15.72 -3.93
CA ASP A 138 -15.26 -14.89 -2.76
C ASP A 138 -14.02 -14.86 -1.86
N LEU A 139 -13.67 -13.66 -1.39
CA LEU A 139 -12.52 -13.42 -0.52
C LEU A 139 -12.98 -12.81 0.80
N SER A 140 -12.52 -13.36 1.91
CA SER A 140 -12.79 -12.81 3.25
C SER A 140 -11.52 -12.24 3.87
N TYR A 141 -11.62 -11.03 4.40
CA TYR A 141 -10.54 -10.33 5.10
C TYR A 141 -10.90 -10.18 6.58
N ASP A 142 -9.89 -10.15 7.44
CA ASP A 142 -10.03 -10.09 8.91
C ASP A 142 -8.99 -9.11 9.46
N ASN A 143 -9.43 -8.09 10.18
CA ASN A 143 -8.57 -7.03 10.70
C ASN A 143 -7.60 -7.55 11.77
N ARG A 144 -7.95 -8.58 12.54
CA ARG A 144 -7.01 -9.19 13.50
C ARG A 144 -5.79 -9.77 12.77
N ARG A 145 -6.02 -10.56 11.73
CA ARG A 145 -4.97 -11.13 10.87
C ARG A 145 -4.18 -10.05 10.11
N LEU A 146 -4.85 -9.01 9.63
CA LEU A 146 -4.17 -7.87 9.00
C LEU A 146 -3.27 -7.10 10.01
N ALA A 147 -3.72 -6.92 11.25
CA ALA A 147 -2.94 -6.32 12.32
C ALA A 147 -1.72 -7.18 12.70
N GLU A 148 -1.91 -8.49 12.87
CA GLU A 148 -0.83 -9.46 13.15
C GLU A 148 0.22 -9.44 12.03
N MET A 149 -0.20 -9.43 10.77
CA MET A 149 0.69 -9.29 9.62
C MET A 149 1.41 -7.94 9.60
N SER A 150 0.70 -6.82 9.86
CA SER A 150 1.29 -5.48 9.91
C SER A 150 2.37 -5.37 11.00
N ALA A 151 2.15 -5.97 12.16
CA ALA A 151 3.13 -6.03 13.24
C ALA A 151 4.39 -6.82 12.85
N ALA A 152 4.21 -7.95 12.15
CA ALA A 152 5.33 -8.73 11.62
C ALA A 152 6.13 -7.96 10.55
N PHE A 153 5.45 -7.24 9.66
CA PHE A 153 6.09 -6.33 8.70
C PHE A 153 6.87 -5.22 9.40
N ALA A 154 6.33 -4.60 10.44
CA ALA A 154 7.05 -3.60 11.24
C ALA A 154 8.34 -4.16 11.85
N GLY A 155 8.32 -5.41 12.34
CA GLY A 155 9.51 -6.10 12.83
C GLY A 155 10.58 -6.32 11.76
N ILE A 156 10.18 -6.70 10.54
CA ILE A 156 11.08 -6.82 9.38
C ILE A 156 11.67 -5.44 9.03
N ALA A 157 10.83 -4.42 8.92
CA ALA A 157 11.24 -3.07 8.57
C ALA A 157 12.26 -2.51 9.56
N GLY A 158 12.06 -2.74 10.87
CA GLY A 158 13.00 -2.38 11.92
C GLY A 158 14.37 -3.06 11.76
N ARG A 159 14.41 -4.35 11.43
CA ARG A 159 15.68 -5.07 11.15
C ARG A 159 16.40 -4.55 9.91
N LEU A 160 15.64 -4.13 8.89
CA LEU A 160 16.18 -3.61 7.63
C LEU A 160 16.48 -2.10 7.68
N GLY A 161 16.12 -1.40 8.77
CA GLY A 161 16.28 0.05 8.86
C GLY A 161 15.39 0.85 7.89
N VAL A 162 14.28 0.25 7.43
CA VAL A 162 13.35 0.89 6.48
C VAL A 162 12.19 1.54 7.24
N PRO A 163 11.85 2.81 6.96
CA PRO A 163 10.68 3.43 7.57
C PRO A 163 9.39 2.69 7.21
N TYR A 164 8.61 2.33 8.24
CA TYR A 164 7.34 1.64 8.11
C TYR A 164 6.18 2.48 8.65
N LEU A 165 5.10 2.55 7.87
CA LEU A 165 3.83 3.12 8.30
C LEU A 165 2.82 1.99 8.52
N ASP A 166 2.44 1.76 9.78
CA ASP A 166 1.35 0.84 10.11
C ASP A 166 0.01 1.45 9.68
N PHE A 167 -0.36 1.20 8.43
CA PHE A 167 -1.53 1.82 7.83
C PHE A 167 -2.81 1.24 8.41
N HIS A 168 -2.82 -0.06 8.71
CA HIS A 168 -3.93 -0.75 9.34
C HIS A 168 -4.30 -0.06 10.66
N ALA A 169 -3.33 0.11 11.57
CA ALA A 169 -3.60 0.72 12.88
C ALA A 169 -4.18 2.14 12.76
N ARG A 170 -3.66 2.94 11.82
CA ARG A 170 -4.16 4.31 11.57
C ARG A 170 -5.57 4.31 11.00
N LEU A 171 -5.79 3.54 9.95
CA LEU A 171 -7.06 3.53 9.19
C LEU A 171 -8.19 2.83 9.93
N ALA A 172 -7.90 1.84 10.78
CA ALA A 172 -8.90 1.20 11.63
C ALA A 172 -9.56 2.18 12.63
N THR A 173 -8.83 3.24 13.00
CA THR A 173 -9.33 4.30 13.91
C THR A 173 -9.78 5.56 13.18
N ASP A 174 -9.65 5.61 11.85
CA ASP A 174 -10.01 6.77 11.05
C ASP A 174 -11.49 6.67 10.61
N ALA A 175 -12.31 7.58 11.12
CA ALA A 175 -13.75 7.56 10.87
C ALA A 175 -14.10 7.78 9.39
N ASP A 176 -13.34 8.61 8.66
CA ASP A 176 -13.58 8.87 7.24
C ASP A 176 -13.24 7.62 6.41
N TRP A 177 -12.11 6.96 6.72
CA TRP A 177 -11.76 5.68 6.10
C TRP A 177 -12.83 4.62 6.35
N MET A 178 -13.15 4.35 7.63
CA MET A 178 -14.07 3.28 8.00
C MET A 178 -15.48 3.52 7.44
N ALA A 179 -15.96 4.77 7.45
CA ALA A 179 -17.23 5.10 6.83
C ALA A 179 -17.19 4.93 5.29
N ALA A 180 -16.08 5.25 4.63
CA ALA A 180 -15.94 5.11 3.19
C ALA A 180 -15.88 3.64 2.73
N VAL A 181 -15.07 2.80 3.38
CA VAL A 181 -15.05 1.35 3.09
C VAL A 181 -16.41 0.71 3.40
N GLY A 182 -17.03 1.16 4.50
CA GLY A 182 -18.35 0.71 4.94
C GLY A 182 -19.52 1.28 4.14
N ARG A 183 -19.31 2.10 3.11
CA ARG A 183 -20.32 2.43 2.06
C ARG A 183 -20.08 1.69 0.75
N SER A 184 -18.92 1.06 0.60
CA SER A 184 -18.42 0.44 -0.64
C SER A 184 -18.44 -1.10 -0.55
N ASP A 185 -17.44 -1.78 -1.07
CA ASP A 185 -17.32 -3.25 -1.02
C ASP A 185 -16.64 -3.78 0.25
N GLY A 186 -16.36 -2.91 1.23
CA GLY A 186 -15.68 -3.25 2.48
C GLY A 186 -14.15 -3.33 2.42
N LEU A 187 -13.55 -3.22 1.23
CA LEU A 187 -12.09 -3.26 1.02
C LEU A 187 -11.58 -1.98 0.38
N HIS A 188 -12.32 -1.44 -0.58
CA HIS A 188 -11.93 -0.30 -1.40
C HIS A 188 -12.81 0.91 -1.07
N PRO A 189 -12.26 1.98 -0.47
CA PRO A 189 -13.04 3.17 -0.17
C PRO A 189 -13.34 3.99 -1.44
N ASP A 190 -14.26 4.94 -1.31
CA ASP A 190 -14.41 6.04 -2.25
C ASP A 190 -13.31 7.11 -2.05
N GLY A 191 -13.43 8.24 -2.76
CA GLY A 191 -12.48 9.34 -2.65
C GLY A 191 -12.25 9.87 -1.24
N SER A 192 -13.26 9.85 -0.35
CA SER A 192 -13.14 10.35 1.02
C SER A 192 -12.21 9.48 1.87
N GLY A 193 -12.28 8.16 1.73
CA GLY A 193 -11.35 7.26 2.42
C GLY A 193 -9.94 7.37 1.85
N TYR A 194 -9.80 7.57 0.53
CA TYR A 194 -8.47 7.84 -0.05
C TYR A 194 -7.89 9.20 0.36
N ASP A 195 -8.71 10.22 0.63
CA ASP A 195 -8.27 11.48 1.22
C ASP A 195 -7.77 11.28 2.67
N ALA A 196 -8.47 10.47 3.48
CA ALA A 196 -7.97 10.07 4.80
C ALA A 196 -6.61 9.36 4.72
N ALA A 197 -6.49 8.35 3.86
CA ALA A 197 -5.25 7.63 3.61
C ALA A 197 -4.10 8.57 3.19
N ALA A 198 -4.35 9.49 2.25
CA ALA A 198 -3.35 10.45 1.82
C ALA A 198 -2.91 11.41 2.93
N ARG A 199 -3.83 11.86 3.80
CA ARG A 199 -3.50 12.71 4.96
C ARG A 199 -2.58 12.00 5.96
N HIS A 200 -2.81 10.72 6.25
CA HIS A 200 -1.93 9.94 7.13
C HIS A 200 -0.50 9.83 6.57
N VAL A 201 -0.36 9.65 5.25
CA VAL A 201 0.96 9.61 4.61
C VAL A 201 1.61 11.00 4.60
N ALA A 202 0.88 12.06 4.27
CA ALA A 202 1.40 13.43 4.26
C ALA A 202 1.87 13.89 5.65
N ALA A 203 1.19 13.44 6.72
CA ALA A 203 1.55 13.73 8.10
C ALA A 203 2.70 12.87 8.64
N TRP A 204 3.15 11.85 7.90
CA TRP A 204 4.20 10.94 8.34
C TRP A 204 5.58 11.59 8.23
N PRO A 205 6.36 11.73 9.33
CA PRO A 205 7.66 12.41 9.28
C PRO A 205 8.66 11.79 8.30
N SER A 206 8.65 10.46 8.13
CA SER A 206 9.58 9.80 7.19
C SER A 206 9.24 10.11 5.73
N TRP A 207 7.95 10.30 5.40
CA TRP A 207 7.55 10.79 4.08
C TRP A 207 8.06 12.21 3.84
N GLN A 208 7.85 13.11 4.82
CA GLN A 208 8.30 14.51 4.73
C GLN A 208 9.81 14.59 4.56
N ALA A 209 10.57 13.81 5.34
CA ALA A 209 12.02 13.75 5.25
C ALA A 209 12.48 13.19 3.88
N ALA A 210 11.87 12.11 3.40
CA ALA A 210 12.22 11.51 2.10
C ALA A 210 11.94 12.44 0.91
N LEU A 211 10.91 13.28 1.01
CA LEU A 211 10.55 14.25 -0.02
C LEU A 211 11.51 15.46 -0.05
N GLN A 212 12.14 15.79 1.08
CA GLN A 212 13.04 16.94 1.24
C GLN A 212 14.53 16.61 1.08
N ALA A 213 14.92 15.34 1.27
CA ALA A 213 16.28 14.85 1.04
C ALA A 213 16.69 15.00 -0.42
#